data_AF-A0A938KPE7-F1
#
_entry.id   AF-A0A938KPE7-F1
#
_cell.length_a   1.000
_cell.length_b   1.000
_cell.length_c   1.000
_cell.angle_alpha   90.00
_cell.angle_beta   90.00
_cell.angle_gamma   90.00
#
_symmetry.space_group_name_H-M   'P 1'
#
loop_
_entity.id
_entity.type
_entity.pdbx_description
1 polymer ?
#
loop_
_entity_poly.entity_id
_entity_poly.type
_entity_poly.pdbx_seq_one_letter_code
_entity_poly.pdbx_strand_id
1 'polypeptide(L)'
;MSAINRFLLANHLRIATNPCISPDFCLDWPALREQLARGTAFTVFPKSRFETRAGAWTLVENSHGDCAWRLQGRTTALLDGLDFADGTQAYPATFANLLRLKNLVQEHHPDSTIFPTATERLGQSTLGVGARFTTLHWPAVDWAMSALSLGVTANQNSIPRELVYDVDVMLAGRLDTVPFPFIGTHVPEGHQGQSVEGMSHGCVLAKLKTGFHRRGVAWSFNADHQPIGGKFDDREAALVAGCVLASYITFDLSPELAQTQAPADAAGWVAAHVPASLLATVRARVAAAGLALAEADFARLVATVWPAMQKMKRRDEQYAAARARH
;
A
#
# COMPACT_ATOMS: atom_id res chain seq x y z
N MET A 1 -13.92 -17.49 1.13
CA MET A 1 -13.44 -17.07 -0.22
C MET A 1 -14.13 -15.76 -0.59
N SER A 2 -13.36 -14.74 -0.97
CA SER A 2 -13.88 -13.41 -1.36
C SER A 2 -14.59 -13.44 -2.72
N ALA A 3 -15.37 -12.39 -3.03
CA ALA A 3 -16.07 -12.26 -4.30
C ALA A 3 -15.10 -12.21 -5.49
N ILE A 4 -14.00 -11.48 -5.35
CA ILE A 4 -12.95 -11.40 -6.37
C ILE A 4 -12.28 -12.74 -6.61
N ASN A 5 -11.93 -13.51 -5.57
CA ASN A 5 -11.32 -14.84 -5.77
C ASN A 5 -12.28 -15.76 -6.51
N ARG A 6 -13.57 -15.74 -6.16
CA ARG A 6 -14.59 -16.53 -6.86
C ARG A 6 -14.70 -16.13 -8.33
N PHE A 7 -14.73 -14.83 -8.62
CA PHE A 7 -14.77 -14.32 -9.99
C PHE A 7 -13.54 -14.78 -10.79
N LEU A 8 -12.34 -14.65 -10.23
CA LEU A 8 -11.10 -15.06 -10.89
C LEU A 8 -11.11 -16.56 -11.20
N LEU A 9 -11.46 -17.39 -10.22
CA LEU A 9 -11.51 -18.85 -10.38
C LEU A 9 -12.56 -19.28 -11.42
N ALA A 10 -13.74 -18.66 -11.42
CA ALA A 10 -14.80 -18.92 -12.39
C ALA A 10 -14.40 -18.54 -13.83
N ASN A 11 -13.47 -17.60 -14.00
CA ASN A 11 -12.94 -17.17 -15.29
C ASN A 11 -11.56 -17.77 -15.61
N HIS A 12 -11.14 -18.81 -14.88
CA HIS A 12 -9.84 -19.48 -15.07
C HIS A 12 -8.62 -18.56 -14.95
N LEU A 13 -8.75 -17.46 -14.20
CA LEU A 13 -7.65 -16.54 -13.88
C LEU A 13 -6.95 -17.01 -12.61
N ARG A 14 -5.63 -17.18 -12.69
CA ARG A 14 -4.78 -17.72 -11.62
C ARG A 14 -3.68 -16.73 -11.26
N ILE A 15 -3.17 -16.79 -10.03
CA ILE A 15 -2.09 -15.92 -9.56
C ILE A 15 -0.84 -16.09 -10.43
N ALA A 16 -0.51 -17.33 -10.83
CA ALA A 16 0.68 -17.63 -11.63
C ALA A 16 0.73 -16.89 -12.98
N THR A 17 -0.42 -16.55 -13.57
CA THR A 17 -0.49 -15.87 -14.87
C THR A 17 -0.93 -14.41 -14.76
N ASN A 18 -1.66 -14.06 -13.70
CA ASN A 18 -2.15 -12.70 -13.49
C ASN A 18 -2.09 -12.32 -12.00
N PRO A 19 -0.88 -12.02 -11.48
CA PRO A 19 -0.69 -11.73 -10.08
C PRO A 19 -1.31 -10.38 -9.69
N CYS A 20 -1.57 -10.20 -8.39
CA CYS A 20 -1.99 -8.93 -7.79
C CYS A 20 -3.36 -8.37 -8.22
N ILE A 21 -4.18 -9.09 -9.00
CA ILE A 21 -5.59 -8.69 -9.17
C ILE A 21 -6.32 -8.78 -7.82
N SER A 22 -6.24 -9.95 -7.20
CA SER A 22 -6.80 -10.16 -5.85
C SER A 22 -5.87 -9.60 -4.77
N PRO A 23 -6.43 -9.07 -3.67
CA PRO A 23 -5.70 -8.86 -2.42
C PRO A 23 -5.04 -10.14 -1.88
N ASP A 24 -5.65 -11.30 -2.16
CA ASP A 24 -5.20 -12.60 -1.67
C ASP A 24 -4.23 -13.26 -2.64
N PHE A 25 -3.13 -13.79 -2.08
CA PHE A 25 -2.22 -14.70 -2.78
C PHE A 25 -2.58 -16.16 -2.53
N CYS A 26 -3.81 -16.44 -2.10
CA CYS A 26 -4.42 -17.76 -2.06
C CYS A 26 -5.89 -17.63 -2.49
N LEU A 27 -6.16 -17.85 -3.77
CA LEU A 27 -7.50 -17.80 -4.34
C LEU A 27 -8.32 -19.02 -3.92
N ASP A 28 -7.73 -20.21 -3.98
CA ASP A 28 -8.40 -21.50 -3.77
C ASP A 28 -7.82 -22.29 -2.59
N TRP A 29 -8.13 -21.81 -1.37
CA TRP A 29 -7.68 -22.48 -0.15
C TRP A 29 -8.17 -23.94 -0.04
N PRO A 30 -9.43 -24.30 -0.34
CA PRO A 30 -9.87 -25.69 -0.31
C PRO A 30 -8.99 -26.63 -1.17
N ALA A 31 -8.70 -26.26 -2.41
CA ALA A 31 -7.83 -27.07 -3.28
C ALA A 31 -6.39 -27.13 -2.75
N LEU A 32 -5.84 -26.00 -2.28
CA LEU A 32 -4.49 -25.97 -1.74
C LEU A 32 -4.34 -26.82 -0.46
N ARG A 33 -5.35 -26.81 0.43
CA ARG A 33 -5.38 -27.67 1.63
C ARG A 33 -5.33 -29.15 1.29
N GLU A 34 -6.11 -29.56 0.30
CA GLU A 34 -6.14 -30.95 -0.14
C GLU A 34 -4.78 -31.37 -0.71
N GLN A 35 -4.17 -30.51 -1.53
CA GLN A 35 -2.83 -30.77 -2.06
C GLN A 35 -1.80 -30.89 -0.93
N LEU A 36 -1.89 -30.02 0.09
CA LEU A 36 -0.98 -30.02 1.24
C LEU A 36 -1.14 -31.30 2.07
N ALA A 37 -2.38 -31.70 2.36
CA ALA A 37 -2.69 -32.92 3.11
C ALA A 37 -2.20 -34.20 2.40
N ARG A 38 -2.24 -34.20 1.06
CA ARG A 38 -1.75 -35.31 0.22
C ARG A 38 -0.23 -35.31 0.03
N GLY A 39 0.49 -34.29 0.50
CA GLY A 39 1.93 -34.15 0.28
C GLY A 39 2.29 -33.95 -1.20
N THR A 40 1.41 -33.27 -1.96
CA THR A 40 1.68 -32.93 -3.37
C THR A 40 2.95 -32.08 -3.47
N ALA A 41 3.65 -32.09 -4.61
CA ALA A 41 4.83 -31.26 -4.80
C ALA A 41 4.46 -29.76 -4.76
N PHE A 42 5.17 -29.01 -3.92
CA PHE A 42 5.08 -27.56 -3.82
C PHE A 42 6.45 -26.93 -4.05
N THR A 43 6.44 -25.69 -4.55
CA THR A 43 7.63 -24.86 -4.46
C THR A 43 7.72 -24.35 -3.03
N VAL A 44 8.71 -24.84 -2.29
CA VAL A 44 9.11 -24.25 -1.01
C VAL A 44 10.08 -23.12 -1.32
N PHE A 45 9.96 -21.98 -0.64
CA PHE A 45 10.92 -20.88 -0.74
C PHE A 45 11.80 -20.81 0.52
N PRO A 46 12.95 -21.51 0.60
CA PRO A 46 13.77 -21.53 1.80
C PRO A 46 14.26 -20.13 2.23
N LYS A 47 14.43 -19.23 1.26
CA LYS A 47 14.81 -17.84 1.50
C LYS A 47 13.72 -17.02 2.19
N SER A 48 12.47 -17.46 2.18
CA SER A 48 11.36 -16.77 2.84
C SER A 48 11.28 -17.03 4.34
N ARG A 49 12.17 -17.86 4.91
CA ARG A 49 12.09 -18.21 6.33
C ARG A 49 12.32 -16.99 7.22
N PHE A 50 11.41 -16.76 8.16
CA PHE A 50 11.48 -15.78 9.25
C PHE A 50 10.87 -16.36 10.53
N GLU A 51 11.03 -15.70 11.67
CA GLU A 51 10.57 -16.19 12.97
C GLU A 51 9.58 -15.21 13.61
N THR A 52 8.67 -15.77 14.40
CA THR A 52 7.86 -15.04 15.38
C THR A 52 7.91 -15.82 16.69
N ARG A 53 7.27 -15.31 17.76
CA ARG A 53 7.11 -16.07 19.01
C ARG A 53 6.41 -17.42 18.83
N ALA A 54 5.61 -17.58 17.78
CA ALA A 54 4.88 -18.82 17.48
C ALA A 54 5.77 -19.91 16.85
N GLY A 55 6.93 -19.56 16.32
CA GLY A 55 7.85 -20.47 15.63
C GLY A 55 8.37 -19.93 14.30
N ALA A 56 8.91 -20.83 13.48
CA ALA A 56 9.51 -20.49 12.21
C ALA A 56 8.51 -20.62 11.05
N TRP A 57 8.40 -19.57 10.25
CA TRP A 57 7.50 -19.50 9.10
C TRP A 57 8.26 -19.72 7.80
N THR A 58 7.62 -20.30 6.79
CA THR A 58 8.13 -20.43 5.43
C THR A 58 6.98 -20.36 4.44
N LEU A 59 7.20 -19.76 3.27
CA LEU A 59 6.23 -19.62 2.20
C LEU A 59 6.31 -20.85 1.30
N VAL A 60 5.15 -21.40 0.96
CA VAL A 60 5.00 -22.46 -0.05
C VAL A 60 4.02 -22.01 -1.12
N GLU A 61 4.18 -22.49 -2.34
CA GLU A 61 3.37 -22.13 -3.50
C GLU A 61 3.09 -23.36 -4.38
N ASN A 62 1.86 -23.47 -4.87
CA ASN A 62 1.48 -24.50 -5.85
C ASN A 62 1.67 -24.03 -7.30
N SER A 63 1.40 -24.89 -8.28
CA SER A 63 1.52 -24.57 -9.71
C SER A 63 0.57 -23.47 -10.21
N HIS A 64 -0.48 -23.14 -9.46
CA HIS A 64 -1.43 -22.07 -9.78
C HIS A 64 -1.04 -20.72 -9.16
N GLY A 65 0.04 -20.68 -8.38
CA GLY A 65 0.50 -19.49 -7.66
C GLY A 65 -0.21 -19.28 -6.32
N ASP A 66 -1.11 -20.18 -5.90
CA ASP A 66 -1.70 -20.12 -4.57
C ASP A 66 -0.61 -20.41 -3.53
N CYS A 67 -0.47 -19.48 -2.60
CA CYS A 67 0.54 -19.45 -1.56
C CYS A 67 -0.05 -19.80 -0.19
N ALA A 68 0.75 -20.46 0.65
CA ALA A 68 0.44 -20.68 2.05
C ALA A 68 1.64 -20.38 2.95
N TRP A 69 1.33 -19.95 4.17
CA TRP A 69 2.27 -19.78 5.27
C TRP A 69 2.39 -21.10 6.02
N ARG A 70 3.52 -21.80 5.88
CA ARG A 70 3.84 -22.99 6.68
C ARG A 70 4.55 -22.57 7.96
N LEU A 71 4.07 -23.04 9.10
CA LEU A 71 4.62 -22.77 10.43
C LEU A 71 5.18 -24.06 11.03
N GLN A 72 6.47 -24.03 11.37
CA GLN A 72 7.09 -24.95 12.31
C GLN A 72 6.93 -24.38 13.72
N GLY A 73 5.81 -24.71 14.36
CA GLY A 73 5.36 -24.09 15.58
C GLY A 73 3.84 -24.16 15.71
N ARG A 74 3.26 -23.36 16.61
CA ARG A 74 1.80 -23.34 16.84
C ARG A 74 1.26 -21.93 17.06
N THR A 75 0.14 -21.62 16.41
CA THR A 75 -0.64 -20.42 16.68
C THR A 75 -2.12 -20.60 16.32
N THR A 76 -2.97 -19.71 16.83
CA THR A 76 -4.37 -19.54 16.40
C THR A 76 -4.63 -18.11 15.90
N ALA A 77 -3.57 -17.29 15.80
CA ALA A 77 -3.68 -15.89 15.44
C ALA A 77 -4.11 -15.70 13.98
N LEU A 78 -3.69 -16.58 13.08
CA LEU A 78 -4.07 -16.57 11.66
C LEU A 78 -5.36 -17.39 11.44
N LEU A 79 -6.13 -16.98 10.43
CA LEU A 79 -7.41 -17.56 10.05
C LEU A 79 -7.23 -18.79 9.15
N ASP A 80 -8.19 -19.72 9.24
CA ASP A 80 -8.33 -20.91 8.40
C ASP A 80 -7.12 -21.86 8.40
N GLY A 81 -6.49 -22.03 9.57
CA GLY A 81 -5.34 -22.92 9.76
C GLY A 81 -5.65 -24.40 9.51
N LEU A 82 -4.63 -25.12 9.04
CA LEU A 82 -4.60 -26.58 8.87
C LEU A 82 -3.45 -27.16 9.69
N ASP A 83 -3.75 -28.15 10.53
CA ASP A 83 -2.75 -28.89 11.31
C ASP A 83 -2.24 -30.12 10.55
N PHE A 84 -0.94 -30.40 10.68
CA PHE A 84 -0.32 -31.62 10.16
C PHE A 84 0.14 -32.54 11.29
N ALA A 85 0.28 -33.83 10.96
CA ALA A 85 0.74 -34.86 11.88
C ALA A 85 2.19 -34.65 12.33
N ASP A 86 3.01 -33.98 11.52
CA ASP A 86 4.41 -33.62 11.85
C ASP A 86 4.52 -32.44 12.84
N GLY A 87 3.38 -31.95 13.33
CA GLY A 87 3.31 -30.84 14.28
C GLY A 87 3.33 -29.45 13.64
N THR A 88 3.46 -29.35 12.31
CA THR A 88 3.42 -28.07 11.59
C THR A 88 1.98 -27.60 11.33
N GLN A 89 1.83 -26.32 11.00
CA GLN A 89 0.57 -25.72 10.57
C GLN A 89 0.72 -25.05 9.20
N ALA A 90 -0.38 -24.90 8.46
CA ALA A 90 -0.43 -24.05 7.27
C ALA A 90 -1.64 -23.12 7.29
N TYR A 91 -1.46 -21.91 6.75
CA TYR A 91 -2.51 -20.90 6.62
C TYR A 91 -2.52 -20.34 5.20
N PRO A 92 -3.68 -19.99 4.64
CA PRO A 92 -3.73 -19.38 3.32
C PRO A 92 -3.08 -17.99 3.36
N ALA A 93 -2.34 -17.63 2.31
CA ALA A 93 -1.80 -16.28 2.12
C ALA A 93 -2.92 -15.32 1.68
N THR A 94 -3.89 -15.07 2.56
CA THR A 94 -4.90 -14.02 2.39
C THR A 94 -4.36 -12.68 2.87
N PHE A 95 -4.93 -11.57 2.39
CA PHE A 95 -4.54 -10.24 2.86
C PHE A 95 -4.81 -10.06 4.36
N ALA A 96 -5.93 -10.59 4.86
CA ALA A 96 -6.24 -10.59 6.28
C ALA A 96 -5.19 -11.32 7.13
N ASN A 97 -4.69 -12.47 6.65
CA ASN A 97 -3.60 -13.20 7.33
C ASN A 97 -2.27 -12.47 7.21
N LEU A 98 -1.99 -11.77 6.09
CA LEU A 98 -0.81 -10.94 5.94
C LEU A 98 -0.76 -9.83 7.00
N LEU A 99 -1.87 -9.11 7.22
CA LEU A 99 -1.94 -8.05 8.23
C LEU A 99 -1.72 -8.59 9.66
N ARG A 100 -2.30 -9.75 9.99
CA ARG A 100 -2.07 -10.40 11.29
C ARG A 100 -0.62 -10.84 11.45
N LEU A 101 -0.04 -11.42 10.39
CA LEU A 101 1.35 -11.86 10.37
C LEU A 101 2.32 -10.67 10.49
N LYS A 102 1.99 -9.50 9.93
CA LYS A 102 2.73 -8.25 10.11
C LYS A 102 2.96 -7.95 11.58
N ASN A 103 1.90 -7.97 12.38
CA ASN A 103 1.99 -7.68 13.81
C ASN A 103 2.83 -8.72 14.54
N LEU A 104 2.61 -10.01 14.30
CA LEU A 104 3.41 -11.07 14.92
C LEU A 104 4.90 -10.95 14.60
N VAL A 105 5.23 -10.54 13.37
CA VAL A 105 6.61 -10.29 12.93
C VAL A 105 7.19 -9.07 13.65
N GLN A 106 6.47 -7.93 13.67
CA GLN A 106 6.97 -6.69 14.27
C GLN A 106 7.03 -6.74 15.80
N GLU A 107 6.14 -7.49 16.45
CA GLU A 107 6.21 -7.77 17.90
C GLU A 107 7.43 -8.60 18.30
N HIS A 108 7.89 -9.47 17.38
CA HIS A 108 9.06 -10.31 17.60
C HIS A 108 10.36 -9.63 17.15
N HIS A 109 10.33 -8.92 16.03
CA HIS A 109 11.45 -8.23 15.42
C HIS A 109 10.98 -6.87 14.86
N PRO A 110 11.01 -5.79 15.69
CA PRO A 110 10.54 -4.47 15.29
C PRO A 110 11.26 -3.89 14.06
N ASP A 111 12.52 -4.24 13.87
CA ASP A 111 13.36 -3.80 12.74
C ASP A 111 13.24 -4.69 11.48
N SER A 112 12.23 -5.57 11.44
CA SER A 112 11.99 -6.44 10.29
C SER A 112 11.79 -5.64 9.00
N THR A 113 12.50 -6.05 7.95
CA THR A 113 12.39 -5.46 6.60
C THR A 113 11.49 -6.28 5.65
N ILE A 114 10.67 -7.17 6.22
CA ILE A 114 9.66 -7.93 5.45
C ILE A 114 8.56 -6.99 4.93
N PHE A 115 8.19 -5.99 5.73
CA PHE A 115 7.12 -5.05 5.44
C PHE A 115 7.68 -3.67 5.09
N PRO A 116 6.94 -2.85 4.32
CA PRO A 116 7.41 -1.53 3.92
C PRO A 116 7.52 -0.60 5.12
N THR A 117 8.57 0.23 5.14
CA THR A 117 8.82 1.25 6.16
C THR A 117 9.24 2.57 5.52
N ALA A 118 9.16 3.66 6.27
CA ALA A 118 9.63 4.99 5.86
C ALA A 118 10.75 5.50 6.79
N THR A 119 11.68 4.63 7.21
CA THR A 119 12.75 4.99 8.14
C THR A 119 13.77 5.94 7.51
N GLU A 120 14.50 6.69 8.36
CA GLU A 120 15.23 7.93 7.99
C GLU A 120 16.18 7.83 6.79
N ARG A 121 16.80 6.68 6.52
CA ARG A 121 17.68 6.52 5.34
C ARG A 121 16.92 6.65 4.02
N LEU A 122 15.63 6.29 4.00
CA LEU A 122 14.78 6.45 2.82
C LEU A 122 14.48 7.94 2.51
N GLY A 123 14.50 8.81 3.53
CA GLY A 123 14.33 10.26 3.37
C GLY A 123 15.58 11.01 2.90
N GLN A 124 16.74 10.35 2.84
CA GLN A 124 18.01 10.95 2.39
C GLN A 124 18.30 10.67 0.92
N SER A 125 18.10 9.41 0.48
CA SER A 125 18.27 9.00 -0.91
C SER A 125 17.42 7.76 -1.19
N THR A 126 16.32 7.93 -1.93
CA THR A 126 15.50 6.82 -2.43
C THR A 126 15.32 6.89 -3.93
N LEU A 127 15.32 5.72 -4.54
CA LEU A 127 14.85 5.55 -5.90
C LEU A 127 13.40 5.06 -5.86
N GLY A 128 12.50 5.83 -6.46
CA GLY A 128 11.15 5.39 -6.78
C GLY A 128 11.17 4.43 -7.95
N VAL A 129 10.80 3.17 -7.72
CA VAL A 129 10.73 2.16 -8.79
C VAL A 129 9.28 1.75 -8.99
N GLY A 130 8.65 2.40 -9.98
CA GLY A 130 7.26 2.14 -10.32
C GLY A 130 7.05 0.79 -11.00
N ALA A 131 6.03 0.06 -10.56
CA ALA A 131 5.76 -1.32 -10.95
C ALA A 131 4.58 -1.40 -11.95
N ARG A 132 4.68 -0.72 -13.10
CA ARG A 132 3.54 -0.63 -14.06
C ARG A 132 3.33 -1.87 -14.92
N PHE A 133 4.40 -2.61 -15.21
CA PHE A 133 4.38 -3.84 -16.01
C PHE A 133 4.47 -5.08 -15.13
N THR A 134 3.63 -5.16 -14.09
CA THR A 134 3.48 -6.30 -13.17
C THR A 134 4.61 -6.47 -12.14
N THR A 135 4.51 -7.56 -11.37
CA THR A 135 5.48 -8.06 -10.38
C THR A 135 6.81 -8.57 -10.98
N LEU A 136 6.90 -8.70 -12.32
CA LEU A 136 8.02 -9.33 -13.03
C LEU A 136 9.39 -8.69 -12.78
N HIS A 137 9.43 -7.37 -12.58
CA HIS A 137 10.68 -6.64 -12.42
C HIS A 137 11.23 -6.68 -10.98
N TRP A 138 10.41 -7.03 -9.97
CA TRP A 138 10.83 -7.00 -8.57
C TRP A 138 12.06 -7.86 -8.25
N PRO A 139 12.22 -9.10 -8.77
CA PRO A 139 13.42 -9.88 -8.49
C PRO A 139 14.71 -9.21 -8.97
N ALA A 140 14.69 -8.55 -10.13
CA ALA A 140 15.84 -7.83 -10.66
C ALA A 140 16.15 -6.57 -9.84
N VAL A 141 15.11 -5.84 -9.41
CA VAL A 141 15.26 -4.68 -8.52
C VAL A 141 15.83 -5.12 -7.17
N ASP A 142 15.29 -6.17 -6.56
CA ASP A 142 15.77 -6.72 -5.29
C ASP A 142 17.24 -7.12 -5.37
N TRP A 143 17.63 -7.77 -6.47
CA TRP A 143 19.02 -8.14 -6.73
C TRP A 143 19.92 -6.90 -6.81
N ALA A 144 19.56 -5.91 -7.63
CA ALA A 144 20.34 -4.70 -7.80
C ALA A 144 20.45 -3.90 -6.50
N MET A 145 19.34 -3.69 -5.80
CA MET A 145 19.33 -2.93 -4.55
C MET A 145 20.07 -3.66 -3.43
N SER A 146 20.02 -5.00 -3.40
CA SER A 146 20.85 -5.80 -2.48
C SER A 146 22.34 -5.61 -2.74
N ALA A 147 22.75 -5.56 -4.01
CA ALA A 147 24.16 -5.35 -4.37
C ALA A 147 24.65 -3.94 -4.00
N LEU A 148 23.77 -2.95 -4.10
CA LEU A 148 24.05 -1.54 -3.78
C LEU A 148 23.88 -1.22 -2.29
N SER A 149 23.22 -2.08 -1.51
CA SER A 149 22.81 -1.81 -0.12
C SER A 149 22.00 -0.50 0.01
N LEU A 150 21.19 -0.20 -1.01
CA LEU A 150 20.39 1.03 -1.10
C LEU A 150 18.91 0.73 -0.87
N GLY A 151 18.27 1.55 -0.03
CA GLY A 151 16.82 1.49 0.17
C GLY A 151 16.05 1.93 -1.06
N VAL A 152 14.83 1.42 -1.23
CA VAL A 152 14.04 1.61 -2.45
C VAL A 152 12.55 1.77 -2.15
N THR A 153 11.87 2.64 -2.88
CA THR A 153 10.40 2.61 -2.94
C THR A 153 10.01 1.58 -3.99
N ALA A 154 9.85 0.33 -3.55
CA ALA A 154 9.67 -0.84 -4.42
C ALA A 154 8.22 -1.03 -4.92
N ASN A 155 7.26 -0.43 -4.21
CA ASN A 155 5.88 -0.37 -4.66
C ASN A 155 5.54 1.12 -4.80
N GLN A 156 5.43 1.62 -6.02
CA GLN A 156 5.02 3.00 -6.28
C GLN A 156 4.09 3.02 -7.48
N ASN A 157 2.84 3.39 -7.23
CA ASN A 157 1.82 3.47 -8.25
C ASN A 157 0.84 4.60 -7.93
N SER A 158 0.33 5.25 -8.98
CA SER A 158 -0.71 6.28 -8.84
C SER A 158 -2.03 5.65 -8.42
N ILE A 159 -2.66 6.16 -7.37
CA ILE A 159 -3.94 5.67 -6.86
C ILE A 159 -4.93 6.84 -6.83
N PRO A 160 -6.11 6.75 -7.49
CA PRO A 160 -6.73 5.54 -8.02
C PRO A 160 -6.46 5.26 -9.52
N ARG A 161 -5.50 5.95 -10.15
CA ARG A 161 -5.32 5.85 -11.61
C ARG A 161 -4.85 4.48 -12.08
N GLU A 162 -3.78 3.96 -11.49
CA GLU A 162 -3.13 2.74 -11.97
C GLU A 162 -3.68 1.50 -11.28
N LEU A 163 -3.94 1.58 -9.97
CA LEU A 163 -4.38 0.44 -9.17
C LEU A 163 -5.82 0.59 -8.66
N VAL A 164 -6.50 -0.54 -8.57
CA VAL A 164 -7.84 -0.68 -8.00
C VAL A 164 -7.75 -0.67 -6.48
N TYR A 165 -8.26 0.37 -5.82
CA TYR A 165 -8.31 0.44 -4.35
C TYR A 165 -9.55 -0.24 -3.76
N ASP A 166 -10.57 -0.51 -4.59
CA ASP A 166 -11.81 -1.19 -4.19
C ASP A 166 -12.21 -2.22 -5.26
N VAL A 167 -11.91 -3.49 -4.99
CA VAL A 167 -12.18 -4.59 -5.93
C VAL A 167 -13.67 -4.92 -6.03
N ASP A 168 -14.47 -4.59 -5.02
CA ASP A 168 -15.92 -4.85 -5.06
C ASP A 168 -16.62 -3.81 -5.95
N VAL A 169 -16.17 -2.56 -5.93
CA VAL A 169 -16.60 -1.53 -6.90
C VAL A 169 -16.18 -1.89 -8.33
N MET A 170 -14.98 -2.45 -8.51
CA MET A 170 -14.53 -3.00 -9.79
C MET A 170 -15.45 -4.11 -10.29
N LEU A 171 -15.74 -5.12 -9.46
CA LEU A 171 -16.61 -6.23 -9.84
C LEU A 171 -18.04 -5.77 -10.14
N ALA A 172 -18.51 -4.73 -9.47
CA ALA A 172 -19.80 -4.13 -9.74
C ALA A 172 -19.84 -3.29 -11.04
N GLY A 173 -18.70 -3.11 -11.73
CA GLY A 173 -18.62 -2.27 -12.93
C GLY A 173 -18.86 -0.78 -12.65
N ARG A 174 -18.52 -0.32 -11.43
CA ARG A 174 -18.79 1.05 -10.95
C ARG A 174 -17.53 1.88 -10.72
N LEU A 175 -16.38 1.44 -11.24
CA LEU A 175 -15.17 2.26 -11.22
C LEU A 175 -15.41 3.53 -12.03
N ASP A 176 -14.89 4.63 -11.52
CA ASP A 176 -14.98 5.92 -12.18
C ASP A 176 -13.85 6.06 -13.22
N THR A 177 -13.74 7.22 -13.84
CA THR A 177 -12.61 7.59 -14.68
C THR A 177 -11.78 8.68 -14.02
N VAL A 178 -10.49 8.72 -14.32
CA VAL A 178 -9.58 9.77 -13.86
C VAL A 178 -8.79 10.38 -15.01
N PRO A 179 -8.47 11.68 -14.94
CA PRO A 179 -7.58 12.30 -15.91
C PRO A 179 -6.20 11.61 -15.92
N PHE A 180 -5.69 11.39 -17.13
CA PHE A 180 -4.32 10.98 -17.38
C PHE A 180 -3.66 11.99 -18.32
N PRO A 181 -3.17 13.13 -17.78
CA PRO A 181 -2.70 14.25 -18.58
C PRO A 181 -1.58 13.87 -19.57
N PHE A 182 -0.70 12.95 -19.18
CA PHE A 182 0.42 12.50 -20.02
C PHE A 182 -0.01 11.90 -21.36
N ILE A 183 -1.21 11.32 -21.45
CA ILE A 183 -1.78 10.75 -22.68
C ILE A 183 -2.98 11.56 -23.20
N GLY A 184 -3.29 12.70 -22.57
CA GLY A 184 -4.35 13.61 -23.01
C GLY A 184 -5.77 13.04 -22.95
N THR A 185 -6.03 12.00 -22.16
CA THR A 185 -7.35 11.37 -22.05
C THR A 185 -7.71 10.98 -20.62
N HIS A 186 -8.91 10.47 -20.43
CA HIS A 186 -9.36 9.83 -19.19
C HIS A 186 -9.18 8.32 -19.30
N VAL A 187 -8.80 7.69 -18.20
CA VAL A 187 -8.72 6.23 -18.07
C VAL A 187 -9.65 5.76 -16.96
N PRO A 188 -10.15 4.51 -17.02
CA PRO A 188 -10.79 3.91 -15.86
C PRO A 188 -9.86 3.95 -14.64
N GLU A 189 -10.42 4.14 -13.45
CA GLU A 189 -9.69 3.87 -12.21
C GLU A 189 -9.12 2.45 -12.24
N GLY A 190 -7.89 2.29 -11.77
CA GLY A 190 -7.22 0.99 -11.74
C GLY A 190 -6.98 0.39 -13.12
N HIS A 191 -6.65 1.20 -14.14
CA HIS A 191 -6.55 0.73 -15.53
C HIS A 191 -5.52 -0.41 -15.76
N GLN A 192 -4.65 -0.71 -14.79
CA GLN A 192 -3.72 -1.85 -14.85
C GLN A 192 -4.37 -3.16 -14.41
N GLY A 193 -5.55 -3.12 -13.80
CA GLY A 193 -6.32 -4.29 -13.34
C GLY A 193 -5.81 -4.93 -12.05
N GLN A 194 -4.69 -4.46 -11.49
CA GLN A 194 -4.15 -4.92 -10.21
C GLN A 194 -4.76 -4.10 -9.06
N SER A 195 -4.99 -4.75 -7.93
CA SER A 195 -5.44 -4.07 -6.72
C SER A 195 -4.27 -3.51 -5.92
N VAL A 196 -4.53 -2.45 -5.14
CA VAL A 196 -3.55 -1.86 -4.23
C VAL A 196 -3.09 -2.88 -3.19
N GLU A 197 -4.03 -3.60 -2.60
CA GLU A 197 -3.75 -4.64 -1.61
C GLU A 197 -2.99 -5.81 -2.24
N GLY A 198 -3.37 -6.22 -3.46
CA GLY A 198 -2.67 -7.27 -4.21
C GLY A 198 -1.22 -6.88 -4.52
N MET A 199 -0.96 -5.65 -4.98
CA MET A 199 0.41 -5.16 -5.20
C MET A 199 1.21 -5.08 -3.91
N SER A 200 0.58 -4.66 -2.81
CA SER A 200 1.20 -4.62 -1.48
C SER A 200 1.61 -6.02 -1.01
N HIS A 201 0.69 -6.98 -1.09
CA HIS A 201 0.93 -8.37 -0.72
C HIS A 201 2.01 -9.00 -1.60
N GLY A 202 1.90 -8.83 -2.91
CA GLY A 202 2.85 -9.37 -3.88
C GLY A 202 4.27 -8.85 -3.65
N CYS A 203 4.42 -7.57 -3.31
CA CYS A 203 5.74 -6.99 -3.04
C CYS A 203 6.36 -7.59 -1.77
N VAL A 204 5.58 -7.79 -0.70
CA VAL A 204 6.03 -8.51 0.50
C VAL A 204 6.47 -9.93 0.15
N LEU A 205 5.66 -10.67 -0.62
CA LEU A 205 6.03 -12.02 -1.06
C LEU A 205 7.29 -12.02 -1.92
N ALA A 206 7.50 -11.01 -2.78
CA ALA A 206 8.73 -10.90 -3.55
C ALA A 206 9.96 -10.78 -2.63
N LYS A 207 9.92 -9.90 -1.61
CA LYS A 207 11.05 -9.73 -0.67
C LYS A 207 11.35 -11.02 0.11
N LEU A 208 10.32 -11.81 0.38
CA LEU A 208 10.43 -13.10 1.02
C LEU A 208 11.01 -14.16 0.07
N LYS A 209 10.46 -14.31 -1.13
CA LYS A 209 10.89 -15.29 -2.15
C LYS A 209 12.34 -15.06 -2.59
N THR A 210 12.75 -13.80 -2.76
CA THR A 210 14.12 -13.44 -3.17
C THR A 210 15.12 -13.49 -2.02
N GLY A 211 14.63 -13.39 -0.77
CA GLY A 211 15.45 -13.27 0.44
C GLY A 211 15.94 -11.84 0.71
N PHE A 212 15.39 -10.84 0.03
CA PHE A 212 15.74 -9.42 0.21
C PHE A 212 15.62 -8.97 1.68
N HIS A 213 14.55 -9.37 2.38
CA HIS A 213 14.33 -9.03 3.80
C HIS A 213 15.46 -9.48 4.74
N ARG A 214 16.28 -10.47 4.35
CA ARG A 214 17.42 -10.92 5.17
C ARG A 214 18.62 -9.98 5.07
N ARG A 215 18.62 -9.06 4.10
CA ARG A 215 19.67 -8.06 3.94
C ARG A 215 19.54 -6.90 4.92
N GLY A 216 18.39 -6.76 5.60
CA GLY A 216 18.13 -5.61 6.47
C GLY A 216 18.04 -4.28 5.71
N VAL A 217 17.85 -4.34 4.38
CA VAL A 217 17.67 -3.14 3.56
C VAL A 217 16.20 -2.73 3.60
N ALA A 218 15.94 -1.51 4.08
CA ALA A 218 14.59 -0.97 4.14
C ALA A 218 14.04 -0.73 2.72
N TRP A 219 12.73 -0.90 2.58
CA TRP A 219 12.00 -0.57 1.36
C TRP A 219 10.66 0.05 1.71
N SER A 220 10.11 0.83 0.80
CA SER A 220 8.87 1.58 0.99
C SER A 220 7.81 1.22 -0.05
N PHE A 221 6.57 1.48 0.35
CA PHE A 221 5.42 1.58 -0.53
C PHE A 221 4.91 3.03 -0.53
N ASN A 222 4.97 3.69 -1.70
CA ASN A 222 4.34 4.97 -1.96
C ASN A 222 2.97 4.77 -2.60
N ALA A 223 1.92 5.20 -1.91
CA ALA A 223 0.62 5.39 -2.53
C ALA A 223 0.63 6.75 -3.26
N ASP A 224 0.99 6.72 -4.53
CA ASP A 224 1.33 7.91 -5.30
C ASP A 224 0.07 8.64 -5.79
N HIS A 225 0.14 9.96 -5.96
CA HIS A 225 -0.93 10.80 -6.49
C HIS A 225 -2.34 10.56 -5.89
N GLN A 226 -2.44 10.33 -4.57
CA GLN A 226 -3.75 10.19 -3.94
C GLN A 226 -4.51 11.51 -3.91
N PRO A 227 -5.68 11.61 -4.57
CA PRO A 227 -6.38 12.87 -4.70
C PRO A 227 -6.96 13.32 -3.35
N ILE A 228 -6.83 14.61 -3.09
CA ILE A 228 -7.50 15.31 -2.00
C ILE A 228 -8.57 16.22 -2.60
N GLY A 229 -9.81 16.11 -2.11
CA GLY A 229 -10.92 16.95 -2.54
C GLY A 229 -11.66 16.45 -3.79
N GLY A 230 -12.56 17.31 -4.27
CA GLY A 230 -13.45 17.01 -5.40
C GLY A 230 -14.31 15.77 -5.17
N LYS A 231 -14.52 14.98 -6.24
CA LYS A 231 -15.36 13.77 -6.20
C LYS A 231 -14.81 12.62 -5.34
N PHE A 232 -13.61 12.76 -4.79
CA PHE A 232 -12.95 11.73 -3.98
C PHE A 232 -13.24 11.85 -2.48
N ASP A 233 -13.86 12.94 -2.04
CA ASP A 233 -14.24 13.16 -0.64
C ASP A 233 -15.18 12.05 -0.12
N ASP A 234 -16.10 11.53 -0.94
CA ASP A 234 -17.01 10.45 -0.49
C ASP A 234 -16.33 9.07 -0.47
N ARG A 235 -15.12 8.95 -1.02
CA ARG A 235 -14.39 7.68 -1.18
C ARG A 235 -13.15 7.59 -0.29
N GLU A 236 -12.96 8.55 0.62
CA GLU A 236 -11.74 8.66 1.41
C GLU A 236 -11.42 7.39 2.20
N ALA A 237 -12.44 6.86 2.89
CA ALA A 237 -12.27 5.69 3.76
C ALA A 237 -11.85 4.44 2.98
N ALA A 238 -12.38 4.25 1.77
CA ALA A 238 -12.01 3.12 0.91
C ALA A 238 -10.57 3.24 0.40
N LEU A 239 -10.18 4.43 -0.04
CA LEU A 239 -8.79 4.71 -0.44
C LEU A 239 -7.82 4.45 0.72
N VAL A 240 -8.14 4.91 1.93
CA VAL A 240 -7.33 4.68 3.13
C VAL A 240 -7.21 3.19 3.45
N ALA A 241 -8.34 2.47 3.44
CA ALA A 241 -8.36 1.05 3.75
C ALA A 241 -7.48 0.23 2.79
N GLY A 242 -7.63 0.45 1.48
CA GLY A 242 -6.84 -0.25 0.46
C GLY A 242 -5.35 0.07 0.49
N CYS A 243 -4.96 1.21 1.09
CA CYS A 243 -3.58 1.69 1.13
C CYS A 243 -2.94 1.56 2.53
N VAL A 244 -3.50 0.76 3.44
CA VAL A 244 -3.03 0.72 4.85
C VAL A 244 -1.55 0.31 5.01
N LEU A 245 -1.02 -0.50 4.08
CA LEU A 245 0.40 -0.90 4.05
C LEU A 245 1.31 0.12 3.36
N ALA A 246 0.79 1.21 2.79
CA ALA A 246 1.64 2.26 2.26
C ALA A 246 2.45 2.89 3.39
N SER A 247 3.76 2.95 3.23
CA SER A 247 4.67 3.55 4.22
C SER A 247 4.63 5.08 4.17
N TYR A 248 4.32 5.65 3.01
CA TYR A 248 4.04 7.07 2.84
C TYR A 248 3.07 7.30 1.67
N ILE A 249 2.43 8.47 1.67
CA ILE A 249 1.40 8.84 0.70
C ILE A 249 1.85 10.12 0.00
N THR A 250 1.69 10.17 -1.32
CA THR A 250 1.86 11.41 -2.07
C THR A 250 0.47 11.98 -2.32
N PHE A 251 0.08 12.98 -1.53
CA PHE A 251 -1.22 13.64 -1.70
C PHE A 251 -1.20 14.59 -2.90
N ASP A 252 -2.10 14.37 -3.84
CA ASP A 252 -2.38 15.25 -4.96
C ASP A 252 -3.48 16.24 -4.56
N LEU A 253 -3.08 17.49 -4.32
CA LEU A 253 -3.98 18.57 -3.94
C LEU A 253 -4.64 19.25 -5.16
N SER A 254 -4.20 18.90 -6.37
CA SER A 254 -4.67 19.53 -7.61
C SER A 254 -6.19 19.51 -7.77
N PRO A 255 -6.93 18.42 -7.41
CA PRO A 255 -8.38 18.41 -7.50
C PRO A 255 -9.04 19.48 -6.64
N GLU A 256 -8.64 19.62 -5.37
CA GLU A 256 -9.17 20.66 -4.48
C GLU A 256 -8.73 22.08 -4.91
N LEU A 257 -7.46 22.24 -5.31
CA LEU A 257 -6.94 23.54 -5.72
C LEU A 257 -7.60 24.05 -7.01
N ALA A 258 -7.90 23.16 -7.96
CA ALA A 258 -8.54 23.54 -9.22
C ALA A 258 -9.98 24.05 -9.04
N GLN A 259 -10.68 23.62 -7.98
CA GLN A 259 -12.04 24.06 -7.68
C GLN A 259 -12.11 25.20 -6.64
N THR A 260 -11.03 25.44 -5.88
CA THR A 260 -11.02 26.44 -4.82
C THR A 260 -10.93 27.85 -5.42
N GLN A 261 -11.96 28.67 -5.18
CA GLN A 261 -11.95 30.09 -5.51
C GLN A 261 -11.56 30.90 -4.28
N ALA A 262 -10.55 31.78 -4.43
CA ALA A 262 -10.18 32.69 -3.36
C ALA A 262 -11.34 33.68 -3.09
N PRO A 263 -11.74 33.87 -1.82
CA PRO A 263 -12.76 34.87 -1.47
C PRO A 263 -12.27 36.28 -1.80
N ALA A 264 -13.20 37.16 -2.16
CA ALA A 264 -12.90 38.55 -2.51
C ALA A 264 -12.21 39.29 -1.34
N ASP A 265 -12.67 39.07 -0.12
CA ASP A 265 -11.98 39.47 1.12
C ASP A 265 -11.18 38.31 1.70
N ALA A 266 -10.00 38.07 1.13
CA ALA A 266 -9.11 37.00 1.60
C ALA A 266 -8.59 37.24 3.03
N ALA A 267 -8.35 38.51 3.42
CA ALA A 267 -7.82 38.82 4.74
C ALA A 267 -8.84 38.54 5.84
N GLY A 268 -10.09 39.00 5.67
CA GLY A 268 -11.18 38.71 6.59
C GLY A 268 -11.49 37.21 6.68
N TRP A 269 -11.49 36.52 5.53
CA TRP A 269 -11.69 35.08 5.50
C TRP A 269 -10.59 34.32 6.26
N VAL A 270 -9.32 34.65 6.02
CA VAL A 270 -8.18 34.01 6.70
C VAL A 270 -8.23 34.23 8.20
N ALA A 271 -8.55 35.45 8.66
CA ALA A 271 -8.69 35.76 10.08
C ALA A 271 -9.79 34.93 10.76
N ALA A 272 -10.86 34.58 10.04
CA ALA A 272 -11.96 33.79 10.56
C ALA A 272 -11.71 32.26 10.54
N HIS A 273 -10.90 31.75 9.60
CA HIS A 273 -10.80 30.30 9.34
C HIS A 273 -9.44 29.68 9.68
N VAL A 274 -8.39 30.50 9.85
CA VAL A 274 -7.02 30.02 10.05
C VAL A 274 -6.49 30.48 11.41
N PRO A 275 -5.91 29.58 12.23
CA PRO A 275 -5.34 29.96 13.52
C PRO A 275 -4.26 31.04 13.38
N ALA A 276 -4.43 32.16 14.12
CA ALA A 276 -3.48 33.28 14.06
C ALA A 276 -2.04 32.88 14.45
N SER A 277 -1.88 31.93 15.37
CA SER A 277 -0.58 31.39 15.76
C SER A 277 0.14 30.65 14.63
N LEU A 278 -0.60 29.95 13.77
CA LEU A 278 -0.05 29.30 12.58
C LEU A 278 0.42 30.34 11.57
N LEU A 279 -0.39 31.37 11.30
CA LEU A 279 -0.03 32.47 10.40
C LEU A 279 1.24 33.20 10.90
N ALA A 280 1.33 33.49 12.19
CA ALA A 280 2.52 34.10 12.80
C ALA A 280 3.76 33.22 12.62
N THR A 281 3.61 31.90 12.80
CA THR A 281 4.70 30.93 12.59
C THR A 281 5.18 30.92 11.14
N VAL A 282 4.25 30.93 10.17
CA VAL A 282 4.61 30.97 8.74
C VAL A 282 5.37 32.25 8.42
N ARG A 283 4.89 33.41 8.88
CA ARG A 283 5.56 34.70 8.68
C ARG A 283 6.98 34.70 9.25
N ALA A 284 7.15 34.23 10.48
CA ALA A 284 8.46 34.16 11.11
C ALA A 284 9.43 33.27 10.32
N ARG A 285 8.97 32.11 9.81
CA ARG A 285 9.80 31.21 9.01
C ARG A 285 10.20 31.80 7.66
N VAL A 286 9.26 32.46 6.97
CA VAL A 286 9.54 33.10 5.67
C VAL A 286 10.51 34.29 5.84
N ALA A 287 10.31 35.11 6.89
CA ALA A 287 11.23 36.19 7.22
C ALA A 287 12.64 35.67 7.60
N ALA A 288 12.72 34.57 8.36
CA ALA A 288 14.00 33.93 8.70
C ALA A 288 14.74 33.38 7.46
N ALA A 289 14.03 33.05 6.39
CA ALA A 289 14.60 32.68 5.10
C ALA A 289 15.01 33.90 4.24
N GLY A 290 14.86 35.13 4.75
CA GLY A 290 15.19 36.37 4.04
C GLY A 290 14.17 36.79 2.98
N LEU A 291 12.95 36.25 3.03
CA LEU A 291 11.89 36.52 2.08
C LEU A 291 10.85 37.48 2.68
N ALA A 292 10.35 38.41 1.86
CA ALA A 292 9.26 39.31 2.22
C ALA A 292 7.91 38.75 1.76
N LEU A 293 6.88 38.89 2.59
CA LEU A 293 5.50 38.52 2.24
C LEU A 293 4.65 39.78 2.09
N ALA A 294 4.15 40.03 0.89
CA ALA A 294 3.08 41.02 0.71
C ALA A 294 1.80 40.49 1.36
N GLU A 295 1.22 41.26 2.29
CA GLU A 295 0.08 40.82 3.11
C GLU A 295 -1.13 40.35 2.30
N ALA A 296 -1.45 41.08 1.22
CA ALA A 296 -2.55 40.73 0.34
C ALA A 296 -2.32 39.40 -0.41
N ASP A 297 -1.10 39.18 -0.92
CA ASP A 297 -0.75 37.95 -1.64
C ASP A 297 -0.66 36.76 -0.70
N PHE A 298 -0.15 36.97 0.53
CA PHE A 298 -0.13 35.95 1.55
C PHE A 298 -1.54 35.54 1.97
N ALA A 299 -2.43 36.51 2.24
CA ALA A 299 -3.82 36.21 2.57
C ALA A 299 -4.54 35.47 1.43
N ARG A 300 -4.34 35.90 0.17
CA ARG A 300 -4.92 35.23 -1.00
C ARG A 300 -4.41 33.79 -1.14
N LEU A 301 -3.09 33.59 -1.05
CA LEU A 301 -2.49 32.26 -1.12
C LEU A 301 -3.02 31.34 -0.01
N VAL A 302 -3.03 31.82 1.25
CA VAL A 302 -3.54 31.04 2.38
C VAL A 302 -5.01 30.68 2.14
N ALA A 303 -5.85 31.63 1.73
CA ALA A 303 -7.26 31.35 1.45
C ALA A 303 -7.44 30.31 0.34
N THR A 304 -6.56 30.29 -0.67
CA THR A 304 -6.58 29.30 -1.76
C THR A 304 -6.14 27.91 -1.29
N VAL A 305 -5.09 27.80 -0.48
CA VAL A 305 -4.53 26.47 -0.12
C VAL A 305 -5.12 25.87 1.14
N TRP A 306 -5.71 26.68 2.03
CA TRP A 306 -6.17 26.24 3.34
C TRP A 306 -7.21 25.11 3.29
N PRO A 307 -8.24 25.14 2.40
CA PRO A 307 -9.19 24.03 2.30
C PRO A 307 -8.48 22.70 2.02
N ALA A 308 -7.57 22.66 1.04
CA ALA A 308 -6.79 21.48 0.69
C ALA A 308 -5.92 21.00 1.87
N MET A 309 -5.28 21.91 2.60
CA MET A 309 -4.49 21.57 3.80
C MET A 309 -5.35 20.92 4.89
N GLN A 310 -6.57 21.42 5.12
CA GLN A 310 -7.48 20.83 6.10
C GLN A 310 -7.91 19.42 5.68
N LYS A 311 -8.27 19.23 4.40
CA LYS A 311 -8.63 17.90 3.88
C LYS A 311 -7.46 16.92 3.98
N MET A 312 -6.27 17.36 3.60
CA MET A 312 -5.03 16.58 3.72
C MET A 312 -4.76 16.15 5.17
N LYS A 313 -4.91 17.04 6.15
CA LYS A 313 -4.77 16.71 7.57
C LYS A 313 -5.79 15.67 8.03
N ARG A 314 -7.06 15.82 7.65
CA ARG A 314 -8.09 14.82 7.97
C ARG A 314 -7.75 13.46 7.36
N ARG A 315 -7.24 13.44 6.13
CA ARG A 315 -6.82 12.21 5.47
C ARG A 315 -5.66 11.52 6.19
N ASP A 316 -4.67 12.30 6.62
CA ASP A 316 -3.56 11.78 7.43
C ASP A 316 -4.05 11.16 8.75
N GLU A 317 -4.99 11.82 9.43
CA GLU A 317 -5.63 11.31 10.65
C GLU A 317 -6.41 10.00 10.41
N GLN A 318 -7.10 9.89 9.27
CA GLN A 318 -7.77 8.64 8.87
C GLN A 318 -6.75 7.51 8.64
N TYR A 319 -5.60 7.78 8.02
CA TYR A 319 -4.53 6.80 7.88
C TYR A 319 -3.99 6.34 9.23
N ALA A 320 -3.74 7.28 10.14
CA ALA A 320 -3.28 6.96 11.49
C ALA A 320 -4.30 6.06 12.22
N ALA A 321 -5.59 6.41 12.17
CA ALA A 321 -6.66 5.61 12.76
C ALA A 321 -6.80 4.22 12.10
N ALA A 322 -6.67 4.13 10.77
CA ALA A 322 -6.74 2.86 10.06
C ALA A 322 -5.58 1.94 10.43
N ARG A 323 -4.35 2.48 10.50
CA ARG A 323 -3.16 1.74 10.90
C ARG A 323 -3.22 1.30 12.37
N ALA A 324 -3.83 2.08 13.27
CA ALA A 324 -4.01 1.66 14.67
C ALA A 324 -4.90 0.42 14.84
N ARG A 325 -5.71 0.06 13.84
CA ARG A 325 -6.55 -1.16 13.84
C ARG A 325 -5.80 -2.41 13.35
N HIS A 326 -4.62 -2.26 12.75
CA HIS A 326 -3.94 -3.30 11.98
C HIS A 326 -2.46 -3.41 12.26
#